data_AF-A0A6M0C1V6-F1
#
_entry.id   AF-A0A6M0C1V6-F1
#
_cell.length_a   1.000
_cell.length_b   1.000
_cell.length_c   1.000
_cell.angle_alpha   90.00
_cell.angle_beta   90.00
_cell.angle_gamma   90.00
#
_symmetry.space_group_name_H-M   'P 1'
#
loop_
_entity.id
_entity.type
_entity.pdbx_description
1 polymer ?
#
loop_
_entity_poly.entity_id
_entity_poly.type
_entity_poly.pdbx_seq_one_letter_code
_entity_poly.pdbx_strand_id
1 'polypeptide(L)'
;IFTKYGLAFDERFRGSAVREESDFCLRLRQTNYQIWYDPEASLIHLGEESGGCHDISTRSLQYQVTFYHNHFFMALKNLTPNQCLRFFSKLFDCHVLGNPPCYKSGSPIKILTRGSFYTLGFLKAVGTAIQSNWNQGQIYTQQDELSN
;
A
#
# COMPACT_ATOMS: atom_id res chain seq x y z
N ILE A 1 0.45 -22.24 0.77
CA ILE A 1 0.06 -20.94 0.17
C ILE A 1 1.10 -20.53 -0.85
N PHE A 2 2.34 -20.25 -0.41
CA PHE A 2 3.47 -19.86 -1.27
C PHE A 2 3.80 -20.87 -2.37
N THR A 3 4.01 -22.15 -2.03
CA THR A 3 4.36 -23.20 -3.01
C THR A 3 3.18 -23.61 -3.90
N LYS A 4 2.03 -23.92 -3.28
CA LYS A 4 0.85 -24.43 -3.99
C LYS A 4 0.21 -23.42 -4.96
N TYR A 5 0.15 -22.14 -4.58
CA TYR A 5 -0.52 -21.10 -5.36
C TYR A 5 0.44 -20.06 -5.94
N GLY A 6 1.75 -20.18 -5.71
CA GLY A 6 2.74 -19.21 -6.18
C GLY A 6 2.53 -17.80 -5.63
N LEU A 7 1.78 -17.64 -4.54
CA LEU A 7 1.53 -16.32 -3.96
C LEU A 7 2.78 -15.90 -3.19
N ALA A 8 3.35 -14.74 -3.53
CA ALA A 8 4.41 -14.07 -2.77
C ALA A 8 3.96 -12.68 -2.34
N PHE A 9 4.71 -12.06 -1.43
CA PHE A 9 4.63 -10.61 -1.20
C PHE A 9 5.17 -9.87 -2.43
N ASP A 10 4.75 -8.62 -2.63
CA ASP A 10 5.01 -7.91 -3.89
C ASP A 10 5.93 -6.73 -3.63
N GLU A 11 7.19 -6.88 -4.05
CA GLU A 11 8.26 -5.91 -3.78
C GLU A 11 8.05 -4.53 -4.42
N ARG A 12 7.03 -4.38 -5.27
CA ARG A 12 6.62 -3.08 -5.82
C ARG A 12 5.91 -2.21 -4.79
N PHE A 13 5.48 -2.77 -3.65
CA PHE A 13 5.07 -2.01 -2.47
C PHE A 13 6.32 -1.46 -1.78
N ARG A 14 6.48 -0.13 -1.78
CA ARG A 14 7.74 0.54 -1.40
C ARG A 14 7.61 1.29 -0.09
N GLY A 15 8.75 1.70 0.48
CA GLY A 15 8.78 2.49 1.70
C GLY A 15 8.27 1.68 2.88
N SER A 16 7.18 2.12 3.51
CA SER A 16 6.56 1.39 4.62
C SER A 16 5.72 0.17 4.22
N ALA A 17 5.71 -0.17 2.93
CA ALA A 17 4.95 -1.30 2.37
C ALA A 17 3.45 -1.31 2.73
N VAL A 18 2.88 -0.15 3.12
CA VAL A 18 1.46 0.00 3.45
C VAL A 18 0.59 -0.63 2.34
N ARG A 19 -0.34 -1.52 2.71
CA ARG A 19 -1.24 -2.28 1.80
C ARG A 19 -0.64 -3.49 1.10
N GLU A 20 0.63 -3.81 1.30
CA GLU A 20 1.21 -5.06 0.78
C GLU A 20 0.50 -6.28 1.39
N GLU A 21 0.21 -6.24 2.69
CA GLU A 21 -0.54 -7.29 3.37
C GLU A 21 -1.99 -7.38 2.87
N SER A 22 -2.59 -6.23 2.57
CA SER A 22 -3.93 -6.13 2.00
C SER A 22 -3.97 -6.75 0.58
N ASP A 23 -2.97 -6.47 -0.26
CA ASP A 23 -2.81 -7.09 -1.58
C ASP A 23 -2.66 -8.61 -1.50
N PHE A 24 -1.80 -9.10 -0.61
CA PHE A 24 -1.62 -10.53 -0.38
C PHE A 24 -2.94 -11.20 0.02
N CYS A 25 -3.67 -10.60 0.97
CA CYS A 25 -4.97 -11.10 1.41
C CYS A 25 -6.01 -11.14 0.28
N LEU A 26 -6.07 -10.11 -0.56
CA LEU A 26 -7.01 -10.06 -1.69
C LEU A 26 -6.71 -11.14 -2.73
N ARG A 27 -5.44 -11.38 -3.05
CA ARG A 27 -5.03 -12.49 -3.92
C ARG A 27 -5.28 -13.85 -3.29
N LEU A 28 -5.03 -14.01 -2.00
CA LEU A 28 -5.32 -15.26 -1.27
C LEU A 28 -6.81 -15.62 -1.36
N ARG A 29 -7.70 -14.63 -1.27
CA ARG A 29 -9.16 -14.80 -1.40
C ARG A 29 -9.62 -15.20 -2.82
N GLN A 30 -8.76 -15.12 -3.82
CA GLN A 30 -9.04 -15.66 -5.16
C GLN A 30 -8.81 -17.19 -5.23
N THR A 31 -8.22 -17.77 -4.20
CA THR A 31 -8.09 -19.22 -4.04
C THR A 31 -9.29 -19.80 -3.28
N ASN A 32 -9.30 -21.13 -3.06
CA ASN A 32 -10.33 -21.78 -2.24
C ASN A 32 -10.06 -21.67 -0.73
N TYR A 33 -9.09 -20.86 -0.30
CA TYR A 33 -8.80 -20.63 1.11
C TYR A 33 -9.53 -19.42 1.68
N GLN A 34 -9.78 -19.48 2.98
CA GLN A 34 -10.42 -18.42 3.75
C GLN A 34 -9.42 -17.82 4.74
N ILE A 35 -9.54 -16.53 5.00
CA ILE A 35 -8.80 -15.84 6.05
C ILE A 35 -9.67 -15.88 7.30
N TRP A 36 -9.23 -16.60 8.33
CA TRP A 36 -9.92 -16.73 9.60
C TRP A 36 -9.25 -15.85 10.65
N TYR A 37 -10.07 -15.10 11.38
CA TYR A 37 -9.64 -14.36 12.57
C TYR A 37 -9.99 -15.19 13.80
N ASP A 38 -8.98 -15.46 14.62
CA ASP A 38 -9.13 -16.12 15.91
C ASP A 38 -8.74 -15.11 17.02
N PRO A 39 -9.70 -14.69 17.87
CA PRO A 39 -9.41 -13.72 18.93
C PRO A 39 -8.45 -14.27 20.00
N GLU A 40 -8.36 -15.60 20.17
CA GLU A 40 -7.46 -16.22 21.15
C GLU A 40 -6.01 -16.28 20.63
N ALA A 41 -5.83 -16.26 19.31
CA ALA A 41 -4.51 -16.17 18.67
C ALA A 41 -3.99 -14.73 18.68
N SER A 42 -3.55 -14.27 19.86
CA SER A 42 -3.05 -12.91 20.08
C SER A 42 -1.54 -12.85 20.33
N LEU A 43 -0.94 -11.74 19.91
CA LEU A 43 0.43 -11.37 20.24
C LEU A 43 0.48 -9.89 20.63
N ILE A 44 1.47 -9.52 21.44
CA ILE A 44 1.70 -8.13 21.82
C ILE A 44 2.61 -7.49 20.77
N HIS A 45 2.08 -6.51 20.03
CA HIS A 45 2.89 -5.70 19.12
C HIS A 45 3.53 -4.56 19.92
N LEU A 46 4.85 -4.61 20.10
CA LEU A 46 5.59 -3.53 20.74
C LEU A 46 5.77 -2.39 19.74
N GLY A 47 5.05 -1.29 19.95
CA GLY A 47 5.22 -0.06 19.19
C GLY A 47 6.50 0.65 19.63
N GLU A 48 7.65 0.23 19.07
CA GLU A 48 8.93 0.88 19.31
C GLU A 48 8.90 2.32 18.74
N GLU A 49 9.14 3.31 19.58
CA GLU A 49 9.17 4.73 19.16
C GLU A 49 10.41 5.05 18.31
N SER A 50 11.47 4.24 18.45
CA SER A 50 12.73 4.38 17.74
C SER A 50 13.00 3.18 16.80
N GLY A 51 12.47 3.24 15.58
CA GLY A 51 12.71 2.21 14.56
C GLY A 51 11.48 1.88 13.70
N GLY A 52 11.57 0.78 12.96
CA GLY A 52 10.53 0.33 12.01
C GLY A 52 10.40 1.20 10.76
N CYS A 53 9.39 0.90 9.92
CA CYS A 53 9.06 1.71 8.74
C CYS A 53 8.43 3.08 9.07
N HIS A 54 8.30 3.41 10.36
CA HIS A 54 7.67 4.61 10.90
C HIS A 54 8.69 5.59 11.53
N ASP A 55 9.96 5.53 11.08
CA ASP A 55 11.04 6.41 11.55
C ASP A 55 10.76 7.92 11.31
N ILE A 56 11.59 8.80 11.86
CA ILE A 56 11.63 10.29 11.76
C ILE A 56 11.41 10.80 10.31
N SER A 57 11.65 9.94 9.31
CA SER A 57 11.36 10.13 7.89
C SER A 57 9.88 10.04 7.48
N THR A 58 8.92 9.82 8.38
CA THR A 58 7.46 9.91 8.09
C THR A 58 7.02 11.28 7.53
N ARG A 59 7.89 12.29 7.67
CA ARG A 59 7.74 13.63 7.05
C ARG A 59 8.49 13.81 5.73
N SER A 60 9.26 12.82 5.28
CA SER A 60 9.99 12.91 4.02
C SER A 60 9.03 12.91 2.83
N LEU A 61 9.42 13.63 1.78
CA LEU A 61 8.70 13.63 0.50
C LEU A 61 8.50 12.22 -0.03
N GLN A 62 9.55 11.39 0.06
CA GLN A 62 9.53 10.01 -0.42
C GLN A 62 8.51 9.16 0.35
N TYR A 63 8.45 9.29 1.67
CA TYR A 63 7.45 8.59 2.48
C TYR A 63 6.03 8.98 2.08
N GLN A 64 5.74 10.27 1.97
CA GLN A 64 4.38 10.74 1.62
C GLN A 64 3.96 10.24 0.23
N VAL A 65 4.86 10.27 -0.75
CA VAL A 65 4.57 9.78 -2.11
C VAL A 65 4.40 8.26 -2.14
N THR A 66 5.27 7.50 -1.47
CA THR A 66 5.17 6.02 -1.42
C THR A 66 3.94 5.54 -0.67
N PHE A 67 3.55 6.24 0.39
CA PHE A 67 2.32 5.99 1.12
C PHE A 67 1.09 6.03 0.20
N TYR A 68 0.89 7.13 -0.55
CA TYR A 68 -0.23 7.21 -1.49
C TYR A 68 -0.08 6.24 -2.64
N HIS A 69 1.13 6.09 -3.21
CA HIS A 69 1.42 5.12 -4.26
C HIS A 69 0.89 3.73 -3.91
N ASN A 70 1.23 3.21 -2.74
CA ASN A 70 0.87 1.85 -2.39
C ASN A 70 -0.65 1.65 -2.22
N HIS A 71 -1.37 2.67 -1.72
CA HIS A 71 -2.83 2.64 -1.68
C HIS A 71 -3.44 2.49 -3.08
N PHE A 72 -2.99 3.30 -4.04
CA PHE A 72 -3.48 3.23 -5.41
C PHE A 72 -3.06 1.93 -6.09
N PHE A 73 -1.82 1.49 -5.87
CA PHE A 73 -1.30 0.28 -6.50
C PHE A 73 -2.08 -0.97 -6.08
N MET A 74 -2.37 -1.13 -4.78
CA MET A 74 -3.24 -2.21 -4.29
C MET A 74 -4.62 -2.19 -4.95
N ALA A 75 -5.23 -1.01 -5.04
CA ALA A 75 -6.56 -0.87 -5.64
C ALA A 75 -6.55 -1.20 -7.14
N LEU A 76 -5.63 -0.60 -7.91
CA LEU A 76 -5.51 -0.82 -9.35
C LEU A 76 -5.24 -2.29 -9.69
N LYS A 77 -4.51 -3.00 -8.84
CA LYS A 77 -4.17 -4.41 -9.03
C LYS A 77 -5.32 -5.37 -8.70
N ASN A 78 -6.18 -5.03 -7.73
CA ASN A 78 -7.12 -6.01 -7.15
C ASN A 78 -8.60 -5.63 -7.24
N LEU A 79 -8.94 -4.37 -7.55
CA LEU A 79 -10.30 -3.87 -7.49
C LEU A 79 -10.85 -3.56 -8.88
N THR A 80 -12.17 -3.69 -9.02
CA THR A 80 -12.89 -3.24 -10.22
C THR A 80 -12.88 -1.71 -10.33
N PRO A 81 -13.13 -1.11 -11.52
CA PRO A 81 -13.12 0.35 -11.69
C PRO A 81 -14.04 1.10 -10.71
N ASN A 82 -15.24 0.57 -10.44
CA ASN A 82 -16.18 1.17 -9.49
C ASN A 82 -15.68 1.10 -8.04
N GLN A 83 -15.04 -0.02 -7.67
CA GLN A 83 -14.43 -0.18 -6.35
C GLN A 83 -13.22 0.74 -6.19
N CYS A 84 -12.39 0.89 -7.24
CA CYS A 84 -11.32 1.87 -7.30
C CYS A 84 -11.85 3.28 -7.08
N LEU A 85 -12.86 3.71 -7.83
CA LEU A 85 -13.46 5.04 -7.69
C LEU A 85 -13.92 5.29 -6.24
N ARG A 86 -14.68 4.35 -5.67
CA ARG A 86 -15.14 4.44 -4.27
C ARG A 86 -13.97 4.52 -3.29
N PHE A 87 -12.96 3.68 -3.46
CA PHE A 87 -11.78 3.64 -2.60
C PHE A 87 -10.99 4.95 -2.67
N PHE A 88 -10.75 5.46 -3.88
CA PHE A 88 -10.04 6.72 -4.13
C PHE A 88 -10.79 7.91 -3.55
N SER A 89 -12.11 7.99 -3.73
CA SER A 89 -12.92 9.04 -3.11
C SER A 89 -12.84 9.01 -1.58
N LYS A 90 -12.93 7.83 -0.95
CA LYS A 90 -12.80 7.70 0.51
C LYS A 90 -11.40 8.01 1.02
N LEU A 91 -10.37 7.62 0.26
CA LEU A 91 -8.99 7.96 0.57
C LEU A 91 -8.78 9.47 0.51
N PHE A 92 -9.28 10.15 -0.53
CA PHE A 92 -9.20 11.60 -0.66
C PHE A 92 -9.95 12.32 0.48
N ASP A 93 -11.18 11.91 0.76
CA ASP A 93 -12.03 12.46 1.82
C ASP A 93 -11.34 12.41 3.20
N CYS A 94 -10.81 11.24 3.58
CA CYS A 94 -10.13 11.08 4.85
C CYS A 94 -8.72 11.72 4.84
N HIS A 95 -7.88 11.38 3.86
CA HIS A 95 -6.46 11.73 3.93
C HIS A 95 -6.14 13.13 3.43
N VAL A 96 -6.87 13.62 2.42
CA VAL A 96 -6.63 14.94 1.82
C VAL A 96 -7.50 15.99 2.49
N LEU A 97 -8.81 15.77 2.61
CA LEU A 97 -9.70 16.75 3.27
C LEU A 97 -9.58 16.70 4.79
N GLY A 98 -9.27 15.53 5.36
CA GLY A 98 -9.08 15.37 6.80
C GLY A 98 -10.33 14.96 7.56
N ASN A 99 -11.39 14.56 6.85
CA ASN A 99 -12.64 14.11 7.46
C ASN A 99 -12.43 12.83 8.30
N PRO A 100 -13.37 12.50 9.20
CA PRO A 100 -13.30 11.26 9.98
C PRO A 100 -13.09 10.02 9.08
N PRO A 101 -12.30 9.02 9.53
CA PRO A 101 -11.63 8.90 10.83
C PRO A 101 -10.25 9.58 10.92
N CYS A 102 -9.81 10.32 9.90
CA CYS A 102 -8.45 10.86 9.86
C CYS A 102 -8.24 12.11 10.74
N TYR A 103 -9.29 12.90 10.97
CA TYR A 103 -9.29 14.11 11.81
C TYR A 103 -8.08 15.04 11.56
N LYS A 104 -7.76 15.29 10.27
CA LYS A 104 -6.62 16.14 9.89
C LYS A 104 -7.07 17.60 9.75
N SER A 105 -6.17 18.53 10.02
CA SER A 105 -6.41 19.96 9.84
C SER A 105 -6.95 20.31 8.44
N GLY A 106 -8.07 21.04 8.41
CA GLY A 106 -8.72 21.60 7.22
C GLY A 106 -8.09 22.88 6.65
N SER A 107 -6.93 23.31 7.16
CA SER A 107 -6.16 24.42 6.57
C SER A 107 -5.97 24.24 5.05
N PRO A 108 -6.31 25.24 4.21
CA PRO A 108 -6.24 25.14 2.75
C PRO A 108 -4.85 24.75 2.24
N ILE A 109 -3.78 25.32 2.82
CA ILE A 109 -2.39 25.00 2.45
C ILE A 109 -2.11 23.51 2.72
N LYS A 110 -2.51 22.99 3.87
CA LYS A 110 -2.28 21.59 4.22
C LYS A 110 -3.13 20.65 3.34
N ILE A 111 -4.36 21.02 2.99
CA ILE A 111 -5.18 20.27 2.02
C ILE A 111 -4.48 20.23 0.66
N LEU A 112 -4.02 21.38 0.16
CA LEU A 112 -3.32 21.46 -1.12
C LEU A 112 -2.07 20.58 -1.13
N THR A 113 -1.22 20.67 -0.09
CA THR A 113 -0.02 19.83 0.03
C THR A 113 -0.35 18.33 0.01
N ARG A 114 -1.38 17.90 0.76
CA ARG A 114 -1.81 16.50 0.76
C ARG A 114 -2.39 16.08 -0.59
N GLY A 115 -3.13 16.98 -1.24
CA GLY A 115 -3.65 16.79 -2.59
C GLY A 115 -2.53 16.58 -3.61
N SER A 116 -1.42 17.34 -3.52
CA SER A 116 -0.25 17.13 -4.37
C SER A 116 0.37 15.75 -4.17
N PHE A 117 0.54 15.30 -2.92
CA PHE A 117 1.06 13.95 -2.65
C PHE A 117 0.12 12.84 -3.10
N TYR A 118 -1.19 13.03 -2.92
CA TYR A 118 -2.22 12.11 -3.43
C TYR A 118 -2.10 11.95 -4.94
N THR A 119 -2.04 13.05 -5.68
CA THR A 119 -1.92 13.04 -7.15
C THR A 119 -0.59 12.42 -7.61
N LEU A 120 0.53 12.80 -7.00
CA LEU A 120 1.84 12.23 -7.35
C LEU A 120 1.90 10.72 -7.06
N GLY A 121 1.35 10.29 -5.92
CA GLY A 121 1.23 8.86 -5.58
C GLY A 121 0.40 8.08 -6.59
N PHE A 122 -0.74 8.63 -7.01
CA PHE A 122 -1.59 8.03 -8.05
C PHE A 122 -0.83 7.87 -9.38
N LEU A 123 -0.21 8.94 -9.88
CA LEU A 123 0.54 8.91 -11.13
C LEU A 123 1.68 7.89 -11.08
N LYS A 124 2.40 7.81 -9.95
CA LYS A 124 3.43 6.78 -9.77
C LYS A 124 2.84 5.38 -9.75
N ALA A 125 1.69 5.15 -9.12
CA ALA A 125 1.08 3.82 -9.06
C ALA A 125 0.60 3.35 -10.42
N VAL A 126 0.02 4.26 -11.23
CA VAL A 126 -0.30 4.01 -12.63
C VAL A 126 0.97 3.68 -13.42
N GLY A 127 2.04 4.45 -13.24
CA GLY A 127 3.34 4.18 -13.84
C GLY A 127 3.86 2.78 -13.50
N THR A 128 3.82 2.39 -12.22
CA THR A 128 4.19 1.04 -11.76
C THR A 128 3.30 -0.04 -12.40
N ALA A 129 1.98 0.15 -12.42
CA ALA A 129 1.04 -0.81 -13.01
C ALA A 129 1.27 -1.00 -14.52
N ILE A 130 1.57 0.09 -15.24
CA ILE A 130 1.92 0.05 -16.66
C ILE A 130 3.27 -0.67 -16.84
N GLN A 131 4.32 -0.23 -16.16
CA GLN A 131 5.67 -0.82 -16.24
C GLN A 131 5.69 -2.31 -15.91
N SER A 132 4.77 -2.77 -15.06
CA SER A 132 4.62 -4.18 -14.66
C SER A 132 4.30 -5.13 -15.82
N ASN A 133 3.87 -4.60 -16.97
CA ASN A 133 3.70 -5.39 -18.19
C ASN A 133 5.03 -5.72 -18.89
N TRP A 134 6.09 -4.96 -18.59
CA TRP A 134 7.42 -5.12 -19.20
C TRP A 134 8.45 -5.66 -18.21
N ASN A 135 8.29 -5.40 -16.91
CA ASN A 135 9.16 -5.94 -15.87
C ASN A 135 8.34 -6.51 -14.71
N GLN A 136 8.80 -7.59 -14.08
CA GLN A 136 8.09 -8.19 -12.95
C GLN A 136 8.17 -7.33 -11.67
N GLY A 137 9.17 -6.45 -11.58
CA GLY A 137 9.36 -5.55 -10.44
C GLY A 137 9.70 -6.25 -9.12
N GLN A 138 10.15 -7.52 -9.17
CA GLN A 138 10.63 -8.32 -8.04
C GLN A 138 12.16 -8.30 -8.03
N ILE A 139 12.75 -7.17 -7.65
CA ILE A 139 14.18 -6.92 -7.77
C ILE A 139 14.98 -7.84 -6.83
N TYR A 140 14.54 -8.01 -5.59
CA TYR A 140 15.21 -8.83 -4.59
C TYR A 140 15.07 -10.32 -4.92
N THR A 141 13.87 -10.77 -5.30
CA THR A 141 13.65 -12.14 -5.78
C THR A 141 14.58 -12.46 -6.97
N GLN A 142 14.70 -11.56 -7.95
CA GLN A 142 15.61 -11.75 -9.09
C GLN A 142 17.09 -11.77 -8.66
N GLN A 143 17.48 -10.96 -7.68
CA GLN A 143 18.85 -10.98 -7.15
C GLN A 143 19.16 -12.30 -6.43
N ASP A 144 18.22 -12.81 -5.64
CA ASP A 144 18.37 -14.08 -4.93
C ASP A 144 18.51 -15.26 -5.93
N GLU A 145 17.72 -15.28 -7.00
CA GLU A 145 17.83 -16.28 -8.07
C GLU A 145 19.19 -16.25 -8.79
N LEU A 146 19.77 -15.06 -9.00
CA LEU A 146 21.09 -14.91 -9.63
C LEU A 146 22.25 -15.32 -8.70
N SER A 147 22.01 -15.38 -7.39
CA SER A 147 23.02 -15.71 -6.38
C SER A 147 23.07 -17.19 -5.99
N ASN A 148 22.13 -18.01 -6.48
CA ASN A 148 22.05 -19.46 -6.29
C ASN A 148 22.53 -20.22 -7.54
#